data_AF-A0A7S3MKZ2-F1
#
_entry.id   AF-A0A7S3MKZ2-F1
#
_cell.length_a   1.000
_cell.length_b   1.000
_cell.length_c   1.000
_cell.angle_alpha   90.00
_cell.angle_beta   90.00
_cell.angle_gamma   90.00
#
_symmetry.space_group_name_H-M   'P 1'
#
loop_
_entity.id
_entity.type
_entity.pdbx_description
1 polymer ?
#
loop_
_entity_poly.entity_id
_entity_poly.type
_entity_poly.pdbx_seq_one_letter_code
_entity_poly.pdbx_strand_id
1 'polypeptide(L)'
;MRGHNDGIWSLKYMKDGRSLISASVDGSVKIWDANQGGVTTSLNFHESKVYSAAANDAMNMAVSVGADRKIAVWDLRKVQTPLFVNEDSTASVTCCDFTNDQKSIVTATFGGRVNVIDLDTREYRVDYDIMFLSENEEENMCYHVASVSDYPGGGNVFVLSSGIGIPNVINYEGWHEEPLHRLETVGKFHGHTAAVRYCDFSPDRSKMLSACADHSLRVWSRESQATLNILSGHSDLATCGAWLNERTIVSGSWDCKIMVWNI
;
A
#
# COMPACT_ATOMS: atom_id res chain seq x y z
N MET A 1 -4.00 18.31 -0.03
CA MET A 1 -3.44 18.41 1.33
C MET A 1 -1.93 18.44 1.25
N ARG A 2 -1.26 19.20 2.11
CA ARG A 2 0.21 19.30 2.23
C ARG A 2 0.60 19.06 3.68
N GLY A 3 1.77 18.48 3.93
CA GLY A 3 2.27 18.27 5.29
C GLY A 3 3.42 17.27 5.41
N HIS A 4 3.60 16.38 4.44
CA HIS A 4 4.85 15.64 4.27
C HIS A 4 5.92 16.53 3.63
N ASN A 5 7.18 16.28 3.99
CA ASN A 5 8.34 17.03 3.51
C ASN A 5 9.09 16.32 2.37
N ASP A 6 8.67 15.11 2.03
CA ASP A 6 9.20 14.30 0.93
C ASP A 6 8.08 13.41 0.37
N GLY A 7 8.39 12.63 -0.66
CA GLY A 7 7.42 11.83 -1.40
C GLY A 7 6.58 10.91 -0.53
N ILE A 8 5.32 10.72 -0.94
CA ILE A 8 4.36 9.86 -0.23
C ILE A 8 4.39 8.47 -0.87
N TRP A 9 4.67 7.43 -0.09
CA TRP A 9 4.78 6.06 -0.58
C TRP A 9 3.50 5.25 -0.49
N SER A 10 2.74 5.47 0.59
CA SER A 10 1.51 4.72 0.86
C SER A 10 0.45 5.66 1.43
N LEU A 11 -0.80 5.38 1.08
CA LEU A 11 -1.97 6.12 1.50
C LEU A 11 -3.15 5.15 1.59
N LYS A 12 -3.84 5.10 2.74
CA LYS A 12 -5.02 4.25 2.95
C LYS A 12 -6.10 5.01 3.70
N TYR A 13 -7.36 4.75 3.36
CA TYR A 13 -8.48 5.16 4.21
C TYR A 13 -8.56 4.29 5.45
N MET A 14 -8.86 4.92 6.58
CA MET A 14 -9.31 4.26 7.78
C MET A 14 -10.78 3.86 7.60
N LYS A 15 -11.24 2.79 8.28
CA LYS A 15 -12.63 2.27 8.20
C LYS A 15 -13.67 3.29 8.67
N ASP A 16 -13.26 4.35 9.36
CA ASP A 16 -14.15 5.47 9.70
C ASP A 16 -14.62 6.27 8.48
N GLY A 17 -13.97 6.09 7.31
CA GLY A 17 -14.27 6.78 6.06
C GLY A 17 -14.00 8.29 6.10
N ARG A 18 -13.33 8.78 7.14
CA ARG A 18 -13.04 10.21 7.38
C ARG A 18 -11.57 10.48 7.55
N SER A 19 -10.80 9.47 7.93
CA SER A 19 -9.39 9.59 8.21
C SER A 19 -8.55 8.86 7.17
N LEU A 20 -7.38 9.41 6.90
CA LEU A 20 -6.37 8.79 6.03
C LEU A 20 -5.12 8.52 6.85
N ILE A 21 -4.44 7.42 6.57
CA ILE A 21 -3.08 7.17 7.04
C ILE A 21 -2.13 7.21 5.83
N SER A 22 -1.00 7.92 5.97
CA SER A 22 0.03 7.99 4.94
C SER A 22 1.41 7.69 5.50
N ALA A 23 2.26 7.10 4.65
CA ALA A 23 3.67 6.88 4.91
C ALA A 23 4.53 7.61 3.87
N SER A 24 5.64 8.19 4.30
CA SER A 24 6.49 9.03 3.45
C SER A 24 7.97 8.70 3.55
N VAL A 25 8.68 9.06 2.48
CA VAL A 25 10.13 9.11 2.38
C VAL A 25 10.75 9.98 3.49
N ASP A 26 10.00 10.95 4.04
CA ASP A 26 10.45 11.83 5.11
C ASP A 26 10.60 11.16 6.49
N GLY A 27 10.37 9.84 6.58
CA GLY A 27 10.49 9.06 7.82
C GLY A 27 9.27 9.14 8.72
N SER A 28 8.22 9.88 8.34
CA SER A 28 7.02 10.03 9.14
C SER A 28 5.83 9.23 8.58
N VAL A 29 4.96 8.85 9.51
CA VAL A 29 3.58 8.46 9.21
C VAL A 29 2.64 9.55 9.69
N LYS A 30 1.63 9.89 8.90
CA LYS A 30 0.66 10.93 9.25
C LYS A 30 -0.76 10.38 9.16
N ILE A 31 -1.59 10.84 10.09
CA ILE A 31 -3.04 10.67 10.02
C ILE A 31 -3.65 12.02 9.67
N TRP A 32 -4.64 12.00 8.77
CA TRP A 32 -5.28 13.19 8.23
C TRP A 32 -6.78 13.13 8.44
N ASP A 33 -7.41 14.28 8.66
CA ASP A 33 -8.84 14.45 8.42
C ASP A 33 -9.03 14.68 6.91
N ALA A 34 -9.66 13.72 6.22
CA ALA A 34 -9.87 13.75 4.79
C ALA A 34 -10.87 14.84 4.34
N ASN A 35 -11.76 15.29 5.24
CA ASN A 35 -12.74 16.33 4.93
C ASN A 35 -12.15 17.74 5.09
N GLN A 36 -11.38 17.95 6.17
CA GLN A 36 -10.77 19.25 6.48
C GLN A 36 -9.41 19.44 5.81
N GLY A 37 -8.76 18.34 5.40
CA GLY A 37 -7.51 18.36 4.66
C GLY A 37 -6.26 18.61 5.51
N GLY A 38 -6.34 18.38 6.82
CA GLY A 38 -5.29 18.67 7.80
C GLY A 38 -4.72 17.42 8.48
N VAL A 39 -3.45 17.50 8.90
CA VAL A 39 -2.80 16.46 9.71
C VAL A 39 -3.37 16.50 11.13
N THR A 40 -3.89 15.38 11.61
CA THR A 40 -4.38 15.21 12.99
C THR A 40 -3.31 14.63 13.91
N THR A 41 -2.52 13.68 13.38
CA THR A 41 -1.47 12.98 14.13
C THR A 41 -0.24 12.80 13.26
N SER A 42 0.95 12.93 13.85
CA SER A 42 2.22 12.52 13.24
C SER A 42 2.91 11.48 14.13
N LEU A 43 3.29 10.36 13.54
CA LEU A 43 3.98 9.25 14.16
C LEU A 43 5.43 9.27 13.64
N ASN A 44 6.33 9.82 14.45
CA ASN A 44 7.73 10.02 14.08
C ASN A 44 8.58 9.05 14.90
N PHE A 45 9.07 8.00 14.25
CA PHE A 45 9.92 6.98 14.87
C PHE A 45 10.98 6.46 13.90
N HIS A 46 10.57 6.18 12.66
CA HIS A 46 11.47 5.61 11.67
C HIS A 46 12.64 6.54 11.37
N GLU A 47 13.84 5.96 11.29
CA GLU A 47 15.09 6.69 11.05
C GLU A 47 15.41 6.81 9.55
N SER A 48 14.55 6.23 8.72
CA SER A 48 14.66 6.22 7.26
C SER A 48 13.25 6.18 6.63
N LYS A 49 13.19 6.06 5.30
CA LYS A 49 11.96 6.09 4.50
C LYS A 49 10.92 5.12 5.03
N VAL A 50 9.68 5.58 5.24
CA VAL A 50 8.54 4.71 5.53
C VAL A 50 7.88 4.33 4.22
N TYR A 51 7.77 3.02 3.98
CA TYR A 51 7.22 2.49 2.72
C TYR A 51 5.73 2.20 2.83
N SER A 52 5.25 1.78 3.99
CA SER A 52 3.83 1.49 4.18
C SER A 52 3.38 1.77 5.60
N ALA A 53 2.10 2.13 5.72
CA ALA A 53 1.39 2.18 6.98
C ALA A 53 -0.06 1.73 6.78
N ALA A 54 -0.63 1.11 7.82
CA ALA A 54 -2.02 0.68 7.85
C ALA A 54 -2.62 0.93 9.24
N ALA A 55 -3.93 1.09 9.31
CA ALA A 55 -4.66 1.32 10.56
C ALA A 55 -5.58 0.15 10.88
N ASN A 56 -5.74 -0.11 12.18
CA ASN A 56 -6.72 -1.02 12.75
C ASN A 56 -7.63 -0.19 13.66
N ASP A 57 -8.74 0.24 13.09
CA ASP A 57 -9.66 1.17 13.76
C ASP A 57 -10.36 0.54 14.96
N ALA A 58 -10.61 -0.77 14.90
CA ALA A 58 -11.25 -1.51 15.99
C ALA A 58 -10.38 -1.47 17.27
N MET A 59 -9.06 -1.57 17.11
CA MET A 59 -8.11 -1.57 18.22
C MET A 59 -7.51 -0.18 18.50
N ASN A 60 -7.81 0.84 17.69
CA ASN A 60 -7.12 2.14 17.68
C ASN A 60 -5.60 1.96 17.53
N MET A 61 -5.20 1.09 16.60
CA MET A 61 -3.79 0.81 16.34
C MET A 61 -3.40 1.22 14.93
N ALA A 62 -2.11 1.38 14.71
CA ALA A 62 -1.53 1.43 13.39
C ALA A 62 -0.28 0.57 13.33
N VAL A 63 0.11 0.19 12.12
CA VAL A 63 1.42 -0.40 11.84
C VAL A 63 2.12 0.44 10.78
N SER A 64 3.43 0.57 10.91
CA SER A 64 4.28 1.20 9.90
C SER A 64 5.57 0.42 9.70
N VAL A 65 6.07 0.45 8.46
CA VAL A 65 7.24 -0.30 8.02
C VAL A 65 8.07 0.49 7.03
N GLY A 66 9.39 0.28 7.02
CA GLY A 66 10.27 1.09 6.19
C GLY A 66 11.64 0.50 5.89
N ALA A 67 12.47 1.36 5.30
CA ALA A 67 13.85 1.08 4.91
C ALA A 67 14.79 0.84 6.09
N ASP A 68 14.40 1.30 7.28
CA ASP A 68 15.12 1.04 8.53
C ASP A 68 14.94 -0.39 9.04
N ARG A 69 14.15 -1.22 8.34
CA ARG A 69 13.88 -2.64 8.61
C ARG A 69 13.05 -2.87 9.87
N LYS A 70 12.47 -1.80 10.43
CA LYS A 70 11.65 -1.88 11.64
C LYS A 70 10.18 -2.03 11.29
N ILE A 71 9.45 -2.79 12.10
CA ILE A 71 7.99 -2.83 12.12
C ILE A 71 7.54 -2.15 13.40
N ALA A 72 6.96 -0.96 13.28
CA ALA A 72 6.46 -0.21 14.42
C ALA A 72 4.95 -0.38 14.53
N VAL A 73 4.48 -0.81 15.70
CA VAL A 73 3.06 -0.94 16.04
C VAL A 73 2.70 0.16 17.02
N TRP A 74 1.63 0.88 16.75
CA TRP A 74 1.26 2.11 17.44
C TRP A 74 -0.07 1.96 18.17
N ASP A 75 -0.19 2.59 19.35
CA ASP A 75 -1.47 2.91 19.98
C ASP A 75 -1.83 4.36 19.61
N LEU A 76 -2.86 4.55 18.81
CA LEU A 76 -3.28 5.86 18.32
C LEU A 76 -3.86 6.77 19.42
N ARG A 77 -4.06 6.24 20.63
CA ARG A 77 -4.43 7.04 21.81
C ARG A 77 -3.21 7.57 22.57
N LYS A 78 -2.03 6.97 22.36
CA LYS A 78 -0.76 7.29 23.03
C LYS A 78 0.31 7.62 21.99
N VAL A 79 0.04 8.69 21.26
CA VAL A 79 0.82 9.10 20.08
C VAL A 79 2.12 9.80 20.47
N GLN A 80 3.16 9.03 20.79
CA GLN A 80 4.55 9.52 20.93
C GLN A 80 5.59 8.44 20.63
N THR A 81 5.33 7.19 21.02
CA THR A 81 6.22 6.05 20.80
C THR A 81 5.42 4.84 20.34
N PRO A 82 6.02 3.95 19.53
CA PRO A 82 5.39 2.67 19.22
C PRO A 82 5.05 1.91 20.51
N LEU A 83 3.89 1.25 20.53
CA LEU A 83 3.51 0.27 21.55
C LEU A 83 4.49 -0.93 21.56
N PHE A 84 4.96 -1.30 20.38
CA PHE A 84 5.94 -2.36 20.16
C PHE A 84 6.70 -2.10 18.86
N VAL A 85 7.96 -2.53 18.81
CA VAL A 85 8.81 -2.48 17.61
C VAL A 85 9.43 -3.86 17.41
N ASN A 86 9.30 -4.40 16.21
CA ASN A 86 10.09 -5.54 15.76
C ASN A 86 11.30 -5.04 14.95
N GLU A 87 12.49 -5.55 15.29
CA GLU A 87 13.76 -5.22 14.63
C GLU A 87 14.47 -6.48 14.09
N ASP A 88 13.75 -7.60 13.97
CA ASP A 88 14.33 -8.89 13.56
C ASP A 88 14.56 -8.98 12.04
N SER A 89 13.92 -8.10 11.26
CA SER A 89 14.04 -8.13 9.81
C SER A 89 15.47 -7.78 9.36
N THR A 90 16.06 -8.68 8.57
CA THR A 90 17.40 -8.47 8.01
C THR A 90 17.38 -7.53 6.80
N ALA A 91 16.21 -7.32 6.18
CA ALA A 91 16.00 -6.54 4.97
C ALA A 91 14.92 -5.45 5.15
N SER A 92 14.86 -4.50 4.23
CA SER A 92 13.82 -3.45 4.22
C SER A 92 12.43 -4.07 4.23
N VAL A 93 11.50 -3.53 5.02
CA VAL A 93 10.12 -4.02 5.06
C VAL A 93 9.27 -3.11 4.17
N THR A 94 8.77 -3.66 3.06
CA THR A 94 8.22 -2.88 1.93
C THR A 94 6.73 -2.64 2.04
N CYS A 95 5.98 -3.55 2.68
CA CYS A 95 4.56 -3.40 2.90
C CYS A 95 4.10 -3.98 4.22
N CYS A 96 2.99 -3.45 4.72
CA CYS A 96 2.29 -3.97 5.88
C CYS A 96 0.78 -3.76 5.73
N ASP A 97 0.01 -4.69 6.28
CA ASP A 97 -1.43 -4.53 6.48
C ASP A 97 -1.90 -5.34 7.69
N PHE A 98 -3.13 -5.06 8.15
CA PHE A 98 -3.79 -5.92 9.13
C PHE A 98 -4.59 -7.01 8.41
N THR A 99 -4.66 -8.20 9.01
CA THR A 99 -5.59 -9.24 8.58
C THR A 99 -7.03 -8.77 8.71
N ASN A 100 -7.98 -9.35 7.97
CA ASN A 100 -9.36 -8.88 8.00
C ASN A 100 -10.03 -9.10 9.36
N ASP A 101 -9.64 -10.15 10.09
CA ASP A 101 -10.05 -10.37 11.47
C ASP A 101 -9.42 -9.36 12.47
N GLN A 102 -8.49 -8.53 11.99
CA GLN A 102 -7.80 -7.47 12.73
C GLN A 102 -6.95 -7.98 13.90
N LYS A 103 -6.61 -9.27 13.93
CA LYS A 103 -5.83 -9.89 15.01
C LYS A 103 -4.35 -10.00 14.71
N SER A 104 -3.96 -9.86 13.45
CA SER A 104 -2.58 -10.02 13.03
C SER A 104 -2.15 -8.94 12.06
N ILE A 105 -0.85 -8.75 11.97
CA ILE A 105 -0.19 -7.91 10.97
C ILE A 105 0.49 -8.83 9.97
N VAL A 106 0.32 -8.57 8.68
CA VAL A 106 1.10 -9.18 7.60
C VAL A 106 2.11 -8.16 7.10
N THR A 107 3.36 -8.59 6.93
CA THR A 107 4.42 -7.77 6.36
C THR A 107 5.13 -8.51 5.24
N ALA A 108 5.69 -7.78 4.27
CA ALA A 108 6.60 -8.34 3.29
C ALA A 108 7.91 -7.55 3.27
N THR A 109 9.02 -8.26 3.02
CA THR A 109 10.34 -7.66 2.94
C THR A 109 10.85 -7.59 1.51
N PHE A 110 11.82 -6.71 1.30
CA PHE A 110 12.75 -6.85 0.20
C PHE A 110 13.42 -8.24 0.31
N GLY A 111 13.47 -8.99 -0.80
CA GLY A 111 13.86 -10.39 -0.81
C GLY A 111 12.73 -11.39 -0.63
N GLY A 112 11.46 -10.95 -0.52
CA GLY A 112 10.30 -11.81 -0.71
C GLY A 112 9.81 -12.58 0.53
N ARG A 113 10.35 -12.31 1.71
CA ARG A 113 9.86 -12.91 2.96
C ARG A 113 8.54 -12.27 3.36
N VAL A 114 7.56 -13.11 3.69
CA VAL A 114 6.29 -12.68 4.26
C VAL A 114 6.19 -13.17 5.71
N ASN A 115 5.89 -12.24 6.61
CA ASN A 115 5.81 -12.51 8.03
C ASN A 115 4.44 -12.12 8.57
N VAL A 116 3.93 -12.93 9.49
CA VAL A 116 2.69 -12.70 10.21
C VAL A 116 3.01 -12.51 11.69
N ILE A 117 2.49 -11.43 12.26
CA ILE A 117 2.64 -11.09 13.69
C ILE A 117 1.25 -11.11 14.31
N ASP A 118 1.04 -12.03 15.25
CA ASP A 118 -0.18 -12.09 16.06
C ASP A 118 -0.15 -10.99 17.13
N LEU A 119 -1.19 -10.17 17.20
CA LEU A 119 -1.22 -8.99 18.10
C LEU A 119 -1.41 -9.36 19.58
N ASP A 120 -2.03 -10.52 19.86
CA ASP A 120 -2.31 -10.96 21.23
C ASP A 120 -1.06 -11.57 21.87
N THR A 121 -0.39 -12.46 21.14
CA THR A 121 0.79 -13.22 21.60
C THR A 121 2.10 -12.51 21.30
N ARG A 122 2.12 -11.61 20.30
CA ARG A 122 3.32 -11.01 19.70
C ARG A 122 4.27 -12.07 19.12
N GLU A 123 3.77 -13.27 18.87
CA GLU A 123 4.54 -14.31 18.21
C GLU A 123 4.73 -13.97 16.74
N TYR A 124 5.93 -14.25 16.26
CA TYR A 124 6.35 -14.06 14.89
C TYR A 124 6.34 -15.40 14.16
N ARG A 125 5.64 -15.46 13.02
CA ARG A 125 5.67 -16.62 12.13
C ARG A 125 6.09 -16.19 10.74
N VAL A 126 7.14 -16.83 10.22
CA VAL A 126 7.51 -16.74 8.81
C VAL A 126 6.69 -17.80 8.09
N ASP A 127 5.69 -17.37 7.32
CA ASP A 127 4.82 -18.32 6.63
C ASP A 127 5.36 -18.64 5.22
N TYR A 128 5.98 -17.69 4.53
CA TYR A 128 6.40 -17.89 3.13
C TYR A 128 7.70 -17.17 2.76
N ASP A 129 8.54 -17.86 1.99
CA ASP A 129 9.64 -17.29 1.22
C ASP A 129 9.20 -17.24 -0.24
N ILE A 130 8.67 -16.10 -0.67
CA ILE A 130 8.27 -15.90 -2.06
C ILE A 130 9.48 -15.29 -2.77
N MET A 131 10.43 -16.13 -3.19
CA MET A 131 11.57 -15.68 -3.97
C MET A 131 11.10 -14.99 -5.26
N PHE A 132 11.15 -13.67 -5.28
CA PHE A 132 11.10 -12.87 -6.50
C PHE A 132 12.51 -12.36 -6.78
N LEU A 133 13.09 -12.83 -7.89
CA LEU A 133 14.43 -12.48 -8.34
C LEU A 133 14.54 -10.98 -8.61
N SER A 134 15.33 -10.28 -7.80
CA SER A 134 16.14 -9.14 -8.22
C SER A 134 17.33 -8.99 -7.29
N GLU A 135 18.53 -9.06 -7.86
CA GLU A 135 19.80 -9.03 -7.13
C GLU A 135 20.35 -7.61 -6.92
N ASN A 136 19.64 -6.54 -7.34
CA ASN A 136 20.14 -5.17 -7.29
C ASN A 136 19.34 -4.28 -6.31
N GLU A 137 19.96 -3.95 -5.17
CA GLU A 137 19.44 -3.00 -4.18
C GLU A 137 19.48 -1.52 -4.67
N GLU A 138 20.37 -1.19 -5.61
CA GLU A 138 20.64 0.19 -6.02
C GLU A 138 19.77 0.69 -7.19
N GLU A 139 19.02 -0.20 -7.87
CA GLU A 139 18.10 0.15 -8.96
C GLU A 139 16.63 -0.02 -8.55
N ASN A 140 16.16 0.81 -7.61
CA ASN A 140 14.78 1.31 -7.51
C ASN A 140 13.61 0.29 -7.72
N MET A 141 13.73 -0.91 -7.18
CA MET A 141 12.70 -1.96 -7.26
C MET A 141 11.71 -1.84 -6.08
N CYS A 142 10.65 -1.05 -6.23
CA CYS A 142 9.52 -1.16 -5.30
C CYS A 142 8.62 -2.31 -5.75
N TYR A 143 8.79 -3.47 -5.11
CA TYR A 143 7.73 -4.47 -5.06
C TYR A 143 6.62 -3.91 -4.17
N HIS A 144 5.58 -3.36 -4.79
CA HIS A 144 4.34 -3.08 -4.08
C HIS A 144 3.57 -4.39 -3.93
N VAL A 145 3.12 -4.71 -2.72
CA VAL A 145 1.98 -5.61 -2.51
C VAL A 145 0.77 -4.68 -2.43
N ALA A 146 0.01 -4.59 -3.52
CA ALA A 146 -0.95 -3.51 -3.65
C ALA A 146 -2.20 -3.67 -2.76
N SER A 147 -2.52 -4.89 -2.28
CA SER A 147 -3.62 -5.09 -1.33
C SER A 147 -3.60 -6.49 -0.72
N VAL A 148 -3.55 -6.61 0.60
CA VAL A 148 -3.92 -7.85 1.30
C VAL A 148 -5.39 -7.74 1.64
N SER A 149 -6.28 -8.19 0.75
CA SER A 149 -7.73 -8.19 1.02
C SER A 149 -8.23 -9.62 1.17
N ASP A 150 -8.71 -9.99 2.36
CA ASP A 150 -9.47 -11.24 2.51
C ASP A 150 -10.76 -11.15 1.69
N TYR A 151 -10.95 -12.13 0.80
CA TYR A 151 -12.23 -12.36 0.15
C TYR A 151 -13.21 -12.93 1.20
N PRO A 152 -14.52 -12.64 1.13
CA PRO A 152 -15.50 -13.35 1.93
C PRO A 152 -15.53 -14.83 1.49
N GLY A 153 -14.83 -15.71 2.21
CA GLY A 153 -14.82 -17.15 1.92
C GLY A 153 -13.58 -17.95 2.28
N GLY A 154 -12.47 -17.33 2.69
CA GLY A 154 -11.21 -18.03 2.97
C GLY A 154 -10.03 -17.34 2.28
N GLY A 155 -8.98 -17.07 3.05
CA GLY A 155 -7.94 -16.09 2.75
C GLY A 155 -7.10 -16.40 1.52
N ASN A 156 -6.82 -15.36 0.74
CA ASN A 156 -5.76 -15.35 -0.27
C ASN A 156 -5.07 -13.98 -0.21
N VAL A 157 -3.73 -13.99 -0.12
CA VAL A 157 -2.90 -12.78 -0.18
C VAL A 157 -2.66 -12.44 -1.65
N PHE A 158 -3.19 -11.33 -2.16
CA PHE A 158 -2.90 -10.91 -3.54
C PHE A 158 -1.67 -10.00 -3.58
N VAL A 159 -0.53 -10.57 -3.98
CA VAL A 159 0.66 -9.80 -4.32
C VAL A 159 0.53 -9.26 -5.75
N LEU A 160 0.16 -7.99 -5.89
CA LEU A 160 0.16 -7.30 -7.18
C LEU A 160 1.52 -6.65 -7.42
N SER A 161 2.45 -7.38 -8.05
CA SER A 161 3.78 -6.85 -8.37
C SER A 161 3.79 -6.08 -9.70
N SER A 162 4.44 -4.91 -9.72
CA SER A 162 4.78 -4.20 -10.94
C SER A 162 6.30 -4.27 -11.14
N GLY A 163 6.77 -5.30 -11.85
CA GLY A 163 8.18 -5.44 -12.24
C GLY A 163 8.54 -4.59 -13.45
N ILE A 164 9.77 -4.05 -13.49
CA ILE A 164 10.34 -3.48 -14.72
C ILE A 164 10.78 -4.64 -15.60
N GLY A 165 10.21 -4.71 -16.80
CA GLY A 165 10.44 -5.77 -17.79
C GLY A 165 9.26 -5.95 -18.75
N ILE A 166 8.07 -5.49 -18.35
CA ILE A 166 6.94 -5.28 -19.25
C ILE A 166 6.39 -3.86 -18.96
N PRO A 167 6.89 -2.81 -19.65
CA PRO A 167 6.35 -1.48 -19.47
C PRO A 167 4.85 -1.51 -19.84
N ASN A 168 4.01 -0.92 -18.99
CA ASN A 168 2.62 -0.55 -19.29
C ASN A 168 1.54 -1.64 -19.20
N VAL A 169 1.73 -2.71 -18.41
CA VAL A 169 0.67 -3.71 -18.15
C VAL A 169 0.50 -3.97 -16.65
N ILE A 170 -0.72 -3.79 -16.15
CA ILE A 170 -1.11 -4.25 -14.81
C ILE A 170 -1.65 -5.68 -14.98
N ASN A 171 -0.94 -6.66 -14.41
CA ASN A 171 -1.43 -8.02 -14.29
C ASN A 171 -2.08 -8.17 -12.91
N TYR A 172 -3.24 -8.81 -12.83
CA TYR A 172 -3.79 -9.28 -11.57
C TYR A 172 -3.79 -10.81 -11.55
N GLU A 173 -3.21 -11.39 -10.52
CA GLU A 173 -3.13 -12.84 -10.30
C GLU A 173 -3.95 -13.18 -9.06
N GLY A 174 -4.85 -14.17 -9.18
CA GLY A 174 -5.70 -14.60 -8.09
C GLY A 174 -5.24 -15.88 -7.39
N TRP A 175 -4.55 -15.85 -6.25
CA TRP A 175 -4.11 -17.06 -5.53
C TRP A 175 -5.29 -17.92 -5.05
N HIS A 176 -5.12 -19.24 -5.07
CA HIS A 176 -6.01 -20.21 -4.43
C HIS A 176 -5.15 -21.31 -3.82
N GLU A 177 -5.52 -21.81 -2.64
CA GLU A 177 -4.82 -22.89 -1.95
C GLU A 177 -4.69 -24.13 -2.84
N GLU A 178 -3.44 -24.60 -2.92
CA GLU A 178 -2.85 -25.85 -3.40
C GLU A 178 -3.61 -26.70 -4.46
N PRO A 179 -2.93 -27.10 -5.57
CA PRO A 179 -1.54 -26.79 -5.88
C PRO A 179 -1.41 -25.33 -6.34
N LEU A 180 -0.30 -24.68 -5.99
CA LEU A 180 0.16 -23.40 -6.55
C LEU A 180 0.28 -23.49 -8.09
N HIS A 181 -0.86 -23.40 -8.77
CA HIS A 181 -0.91 -23.28 -10.22
C HIS A 181 -0.64 -21.82 -10.59
N ARG A 182 0.26 -21.62 -11.56
CA ARG A 182 0.44 -20.33 -12.23
C ARG A 182 -0.91 -19.91 -12.81
N LEU A 183 -1.38 -18.76 -12.38
CA LEU A 183 -2.68 -18.24 -12.81
C LEU A 183 -2.55 -17.60 -14.19
N GLU A 184 -3.60 -17.75 -14.99
CA GLU A 184 -3.66 -17.14 -16.31
C GLU A 184 -3.95 -15.64 -16.20
N THR A 185 -3.28 -14.84 -17.02
CA THR A 185 -3.57 -13.41 -17.12
C THR A 185 -5.00 -13.20 -17.62
N VAL A 186 -5.87 -12.66 -16.77
CA VAL A 186 -7.31 -12.49 -17.08
C VAL A 186 -7.60 -11.18 -17.84
N GLY A 187 -6.71 -10.18 -17.78
CA GLY A 187 -6.86 -8.91 -18.52
C GLY A 187 -5.60 -8.05 -18.49
N LYS A 188 -5.50 -7.08 -19.41
CA LYS A 188 -4.34 -6.18 -19.55
C LYS A 188 -4.78 -4.74 -19.82
N PHE A 189 -4.49 -3.84 -18.88
CA PHE A 189 -4.76 -2.42 -19.02
C PHE A 189 -3.58 -1.70 -19.68
N HIS A 190 -3.83 -1.04 -20.80
CA HIS A 190 -2.81 -0.32 -21.58
C HIS A 190 -3.07 1.18 -21.56
N GLY A 191 -2.00 1.98 -21.45
CA GLY A 191 -2.07 3.42 -21.73
C GLY A 191 -1.19 4.29 -20.86
N HIS A 192 -0.75 3.80 -19.69
CA HIS A 192 0.34 4.46 -18.97
C HIS A 192 1.60 4.49 -19.84
N THR A 193 2.40 5.54 -19.68
CA THR A 193 3.60 5.79 -20.49
C THR A 193 4.90 5.54 -19.73
N ALA A 194 4.80 5.16 -18.46
CA ALA A 194 5.91 4.84 -17.58
C ALA A 194 5.51 3.72 -16.60
N ALA A 195 6.40 3.40 -15.67
CA ALA A 195 6.17 2.37 -14.66
C ALA A 195 4.90 2.68 -13.83
N VAL A 196 3.96 1.74 -13.80
CA VAL A 196 2.85 1.77 -12.84
C VAL A 196 3.44 1.46 -11.46
N ARG A 197 3.14 2.30 -10.47
CA ARG A 197 3.65 2.15 -9.10
C ARG A 197 2.62 1.57 -8.15
N TYR A 198 1.34 1.71 -8.47
CA TYR A 198 0.24 1.28 -7.61
C TYR A 198 -0.98 0.91 -8.43
N CYS A 199 -1.75 -0.05 -7.95
CA CYS A 199 -3.10 -0.31 -8.44
C CYS A 199 -4.00 -0.87 -7.33
N ASP A 200 -5.30 -0.59 -7.42
CA ASP A 200 -6.30 -1.13 -6.49
C ASP A 200 -7.68 -1.21 -7.13
N PHE A 201 -8.50 -2.15 -6.70
CA PHE A 201 -9.89 -2.26 -7.18
C PHE A 201 -10.82 -1.32 -6.42
N SER A 202 -11.85 -0.83 -7.10
CA SER A 202 -12.95 -0.16 -6.43
C SER A 202 -13.68 -1.10 -5.45
N PRO A 203 -14.39 -0.58 -4.44
CA PRO A 203 -15.16 -1.38 -3.51
C PRO A 203 -16.09 -2.43 -4.16
N ASP A 204 -16.78 -2.06 -5.25
CA ASP A 204 -17.64 -2.97 -6.01
C ASP A 204 -16.88 -3.86 -7.03
N ARG A 205 -15.56 -3.68 -7.12
CA ARG A 205 -14.63 -4.34 -8.06
C ARG A 205 -14.99 -4.18 -9.53
N SER A 206 -15.81 -3.19 -9.88
CA SER A 206 -16.15 -2.86 -11.27
C SER A 206 -15.09 -1.98 -11.93
N LYS A 207 -14.30 -1.25 -11.12
CA LYS A 207 -13.23 -0.38 -11.60
C LYS A 207 -11.87 -0.77 -11.01
N MET A 208 -10.81 -0.38 -11.71
CA MET A 208 -9.44 -0.43 -11.22
C MET A 208 -8.86 0.98 -11.19
N LEU A 209 -8.12 1.33 -10.14
CA LEU A 209 -7.29 2.51 -10.05
C LEU A 209 -5.84 2.11 -10.33
N SER A 210 -5.09 2.97 -10.98
CA SER A 210 -3.63 2.88 -11.06
C SER A 210 -2.97 4.24 -10.87
N ALA A 211 -1.79 4.25 -10.24
CA ALA A 211 -0.92 5.42 -10.12
C ALA A 211 0.42 5.13 -10.81
N CYS A 212 0.96 6.11 -11.52
CA CYS A 212 2.09 5.89 -12.40
C CYS A 212 3.16 6.98 -12.30
N ALA A 213 4.38 6.57 -12.66
CA ALA A 213 5.52 7.42 -12.88
C ALA A 213 5.34 8.45 -14.00
N ASP A 214 4.26 8.37 -14.80
CA ASP A 214 3.89 9.40 -15.79
C ASP A 214 3.10 10.58 -15.18
N HIS A 215 3.10 10.68 -13.84
CA HIS A 215 2.44 11.72 -13.04
C HIS A 215 0.90 11.67 -13.10
N SER A 216 0.34 10.62 -13.69
CA SER A 216 -1.11 10.43 -13.76
C SER A 216 -1.59 9.30 -12.87
N LEU A 217 -2.84 9.42 -12.43
CA LEU A 217 -3.65 8.28 -12.04
C LEU A 217 -4.66 7.96 -13.13
N ARG A 218 -5.05 6.70 -13.25
CA ARG A 218 -6.08 6.27 -14.19
C ARG A 218 -7.09 5.36 -13.53
N VAL A 219 -8.35 5.54 -13.91
CA VAL A 219 -9.44 4.65 -13.53
C VAL A 219 -9.88 3.89 -14.76
N TRP A 220 -10.05 2.58 -14.63
CA TRP A 220 -10.34 1.66 -15.71
C TRP A 220 -11.62 0.90 -15.42
N SER A 221 -12.36 0.52 -16.47
CA SER A 221 -13.42 -0.49 -16.35
C SER A 221 -12.77 -1.86 -16.27
N ARG A 222 -13.12 -2.68 -15.28
CA ARG A 222 -12.60 -4.04 -15.17
C ARG A 222 -13.09 -4.93 -16.32
N GLU A 223 -14.35 -4.77 -16.74
CA GLU A 223 -14.97 -5.60 -17.78
C GLU A 223 -14.40 -5.30 -19.17
N SER A 224 -14.43 -4.03 -19.59
CA SER A 224 -14.00 -3.63 -20.94
C SER A 224 -12.52 -3.28 -21.04
N GLN A 225 -11.83 -3.14 -19.90
CA GLN A 225 -10.43 -2.69 -19.80
C GLN A 225 -10.20 -1.26 -20.34
N ALA A 226 -11.27 -0.52 -20.65
CA ALA A 226 -11.20 0.85 -21.13
C ALA A 226 -10.83 1.82 -20.01
N THR A 227 -10.05 2.87 -20.35
CA THR A 227 -9.82 4.00 -19.45
C THR A 227 -11.11 4.81 -19.29
N LEU A 228 -11.61 4.89 -18.06
CA LEU A 228 -12.77 5.69 -17.69
C LEU A 228 -12.38 7.12 -17.34
N ASN A 229 -11.28 7.30 -16.59
CA ASN A 229 -10.77 8.61 -16.19
C ASN A 229 -9.24 8.65 -16.27
N ILE A 230 -8.70 9.82 -16.64
CA ILE A 230 -7.28 10.17 -16.51
C ILE A 230 -7.21 11.37 -15.57
N LEU A 231 -6.52 11.19 -14.45
CA LEU A 231 -6.42 12.16 -13.37
C LEU A 231 -5.02 12.75 -13.39
N SER A 232 -4.92 13.98 -13.88
CA SER A 232 -3.67 14.72 -14.02
C SER A 232 -3.69 15.91 -13.08
N GLY A 233 -2.61 16.08 -12.32
CA GLY A 233 -2.47 17.20 -11.38
C GLY A 233 -1.23 17.13 -10.50
N HIS A 234 -0.74 15.92 -10.20
CA HIS A 234 0.57 15.76 -9.57
C HIS A 234 1.68 16.28 -10.48
N SER A 235 2.65 16.97 -9.87
CA SER A 235 3.81 17.52 -10.60
C SER A 235 5.01 16.55 -10.64
N ASP A 236 4.86 15.36 -10.07
CA ASP A 236 5.87 14.30 -9.97
C ASP A 236 5.17 12.92 -9.94
N LEU A 237 5.94 11.84 -9.79
CA LEU A 237 5.46 10.45 -9.79
C LEU A 237 4.24 10.26 -8.90
N ALA A 238 3.14 9.73 -9.44
CA ALA A 238 2.02 9.26 -8.63
C ALA A 238 2.34 7.85 -8.11
N THR A 239 2.33 7.67 -6.80
CA THR A 239 2.88 6.48 -6.14
C THR A 239 1.88 5.66 -5.37
N CYS A 240 0.76 6.25 -4.97
CA CYS A 240 -0.28 5.54 -4.25
C CYS A 240 -1.65 6.19 -4.48
N GLY A 241 -2.71 5.44 -4.19
CA GLY A 241 -4.06 5.96 -4.11
C GLY A 241 -4.93 5.10 -3.21
N ALA A 242 -6.14 5.58 -2.92
CA ALA A 242 -7.12 4.82 -2.16
C ALA A 242 -8.54 5.22 -2.55
N TRP A 243 -9.45 4.25 -2.57
CA TRP A 243 -10.88 4.47 -2.78
C TRP A 243 -11.57 4.82 -1.46
N LEU A 244 -12.35 5.91 -1.43
CA LEU A 244 -13.32 6.14 -0.36
C LEU A 244 -14.64 5.43 -0.69
N ASN A 245 -15.05 5.59 -1.94
CA ASN A 245 -16.28 5.05 -2.51
C ASN A 245 -16.13 5.05 -4.04
N GLU A 246 -17.16 4.58 -4.76
CA GLU A 246 -17.15 4.46 -6.23
C GLU A 246 -16.94 5.75 -7.04
N ARG A 247 -16.97 6.91 -6.38
CA ARG A 247 -16.89 8.25 -6.97
C ARG A 247 -15.80 9.12 -6.37
N THR A 248 -15.17 8.70 -5.29
CA THR A 248 -14.17 9.52 -4.60
C THR A 248 -12.93 8.70 -4.32
N ILE A 249 -11.79 9.19 -4.80
CA ILE A 249 -10.48 8.61 -4.55
C ILE A 249 -9.53 9.66 -4.01
N VAL A 250 -8.46 9.19 -3.38
CA VAL A 250 -7.30 10.02 -3.03
C VAL A 250 -6.03 9.46 -3.65
N SER A 251 -5.04 10.31 -3.81
CA SER A 251 -3.73 9.93 -4.33
C SER A 251 -2.61 10.63 -3.56
N GLY A 252 -1.48 9.93 -3.45
CA GLY A 252 -0.22 10.47 -2.96
C GLY A 252 0.86 10.38 -4.04
N SER A 253 1.84 11.29 -3.95
CA SER A 253 2.88 11.45 -4.97
C SER A 253 4.22 11.88 -4.36
N TRP A 254 5.27 11.76 -5.16
CA TRP A 254 6.58 12.36 -4.92
C TRP A 254 6.54 13.90 -4.84
N ASP A 255 5.49 14.54 -5.35
CA ASP A 255 5.30 15.99 -5.21
C ASP A 255 4.89 16.45 -3.79
N CYS A 256 4.93 15.53 -2.82
CA CYS A 256 4.62 15.72 -1.40
C CYS A 256 3.16 16.12 -1.12
N LYS A 257 2.26 15.94 -2.09
CA LYS A 257 0.84 16.28 -1.94
C LYS A 257 -0.03 15.04 -1.90
N ILE A 258 -1.11 15.17 -1.15
CA ILE A 258 -2.29 14.31 -1.29
C ILE A 258 -3.34 15.07 -2.08
N MET A 259 -3.89 14.46 -3.13
CA MET A 259 -5.02 15.01 -3.89
C MET A 259 -6.28 14.17 -3.68
N VAL A 260 -7.44 14.83 -3.72
CA VAL A 260 -8.77 14.21 -3.65
C VAL A 260 -9.43 14.41 -5.01
N TRP A 261 -10.03 13.36 -5.56
CA TRP A 261 -10.63 13.36 -6.89
C TRP A 261 -12.06 12.86 -6.81
N ASN A 262 -12.96 13.56 -7.52
CA ASN A 262 -14.31 13.08 -7.78
C ASN A 262 -14.38 12.56 -9.22
N ILE A 263 -14.87 11.34 -9.41
CA ILE A 263 -14.85 10.58 -10.68
C ILE A 263 -16.21 9.98 -11.02
#